data_AF-A0A162K5Z9-F1
#
_entry.id   AF-A0A162K5Z9-F1
#
_cell.length_a   1.000
_cell.length_b   1.000
_cell.length_c   1.000
_cell.angle_alpha   90.00
_cell.angle_beta   90.00
_cell.angle_gamma   90.00
#
_symmetry.space_group_name_H-M   'P 1'
#
loop_
_entity.id
_entity.type
_entity.pdbx_description
1 polymer ?
#
loop_
_entity_poly.entity_id
_entity_poly.type
_entity_poly.pdbx_seq_one_letter_code
_entity_poly.pdbx_strand_id
1 'polypeptide(L)'
;MSLSMTRSSNSITISEYLENHELKKYNYSPDYQRHGEVWNNEQKSFLMDSIFKNYPMPPIFLRSILDNKTGKTKYDVIDGKQRLETIRDFVDGKVSLPENFSDDIYGSSLLNGLTHSEIQELENEELDIFKSNFWNYSIPIEYITITNTSEKNVVNTIFDRLNRYGEPLNPQELRNSNANYYDLIRYIKTMKKTFWINRLEEAVSINRMEDDEFISELIFTLLEDDYIDSSPAKIDNLYKTWSDNYENINKQQVQNKFIEVTSYIEDLDIDYEGFKIKGISHLYGLWGFSKYCVEQGIDIKISRPILIDFFEQLRSKGKEGKNFHVEAYRNSMSSATRTATQRKRRVDALIKFLEKNG
;
A
#
# COMPACT_ATOMS: atom_id res chain seq x y z
N MET A 1 -10.42 19.26 30.02
CA MET A 1 -9.64 18.11 30.53
C MET A 1 -8.44 17.93 29.61
N SER A 2 -7.25 17.78 30.16
CA SER A 2 -6.06 17.42 29.38
C SER A 2 -6.23 16.01 28.81
N LEU A 3 -5.73 15.81 27.59
CA LEU A 3 -5.61 14.48 26.99
C LEU A 3 -4.64 13.65 27.86
N SER A 4 -5.09 12.49 28.33
CA SER A 4 -4.24 11.53 29.05
C SER A 4 -4.17 10.21 28.30
N MET A 5 -2.94 9.77 28.02
CA MET A 5 -2.62 8.44 27.51
C MET A 5 -2.07 7.63 28.67
N THR A 6 -2.61 6.43 28.87
CA THR A 6 -2.07 5.45 29.82
C THR A 6 -1.54 4.25 29.06
N ARG A 7 -0.45 3.67 29.59
CA ARG A 7 0.20 2.49 29.06
C ARG A 7 0.30 1.44 30.16
N SER A 8 0.00 0.19 29.82
CA SER A 8 0.16 -0.95 30.71
C SER A 8 0.81 -2.11 29.98
N SER A 9 1.90 -2.62 30.54
CA SER A 9 2.64 -3.76 30.02
C SER A 9 2.00 -5.08 30.47
N ASN A 10 1.98 -6.06 29.58
CA ASN A 10 1.53 -7.43 29.85
C ASN A 10 2.30 -8.40 28.94
N SER A 11 2.03 -9.70 29.06
CA SER A 11 2.46 -10.70 28.09
C SER A 11 1.36 -11.72 27.85
N ILE A 12 1.31 -12.29 26.65
CA ILE A 12 0.44 -13.41 26.30
C ILE A 12 1.26 -14.49 25.60
N THR A 13 0.85 -15.74 25.70
CA THR A 13 1.50 -16.83 24.94
C THR A 13 1.09 -16.80 23.46
N ILE A 14 1.87 -17.46 22.59
CA ILE A 14 1.43 -17.70 21.20
C ILE A 14 0.09 -18.43 21.15
N SER A 15 -0.10 -19.42 22.03
CA SER A 15 -1.37 -20.16 22.12
C SER A 15 -2.55 -19.24 22.43
N GLU A 16 -2.42 -18.40 23.46
CA GLU A 16 -3.46 -17.40 23.82
C GLU A 16 -3.70 -16.37 22.71
N TYR A 17 -2.63 -15.94 22.02
CA TYR A 17 -2.75 -15.03 20.89
C TYR A 17 -3.59 -15.65 19.76
N LEU A 18 -3.32 -16.90 19.38
CA LEU A 18 -4.04 -17.59 18.31
C LEU A 18 -5.51 -17.84 18.69
N GLU A 19 -5.80 -18.23 19.93
CA GLU A 19 -7.18 -18.32 20.42
C GLU A 19 -7.91 -16.96 20.33
N ASN A 20 -7.26 -15.88 20.74
CA ASN A 20 -7.82 -14.53 20.64
C ASN A 20 -8.01 -14.07 19.18
N HIS A 21 -7.15 -14.55 18.27
CA HIS A 21 -7.29 -14.33 16.82
C HIS A 21 -8.54 -15.02 16.27
N GLU A 22 -8.77 -16.29 16.60
CA GLU A 22 -9.96 -17.04 16.20
C GLU A 22 -11.25 -16.40 16.74
N LEU A 23 -11.19 -15.85 17.96
CA LEU A 23 -12.28 -15.06 18.55
C LEU A 23 -12.46 -13.67 17.92
N LYS A 24 -11.68 -13.32 16.89
CA LYS A 24 -11.72 -12.05 16.15
C LYS A 24 -11.58 -10.83 17.07
N LYS A 25 -10.72 -10.92 18.09
CA LYS A 25 -10.46 -9.82 19.03
C LYS A 25 -9.53 -8.74 18.46
N TYR A 26 -8.69 -9.08 17.48
CA TYR A 26 -7.73 -8.14 16.89
C TYR A 26 -8.25 -7.52 15.60
N ASN A 27 -8.08 -6.21 15.47
CA ASN A 27 -8.23 -5.46 14.23
C ASN A 27 -6.84 -5.12 13.66
N TYR A 28 -6.47 -5.81 12.58
CA TYR A 28 -5.18 -5.63 11.89
C TYR A 28 -5.22 -4.57 10.79
N SER A 29 -6.38 -3.95 10.54
CA SER A 29 -6.55 -2.95 9.49
C SER A 29 -7.29 -1.70 9.98
N PRO A 30 -6.86 -1.08 11.10
CA PRO A 30 -7.36 0.24 11.45
C PRO A 30 -6.92 1.28 10.40
N ASP A 31 -7.63 2.41 10.33
CA ASP A 31 -7.49 3.43 9.26
C ASP A 31 -6.04 3.89 8.99
N TYR A 32 -5.19 3.90 10.02
CA TYR A 32 -3.77 4.33 9.97
C TYR A 32 -2.79 3.22 9.57
N GLN A 33 -3.21 1.96 9.55
CA GLN A 33 -2.36 0.83 9.26
C GLN A 33 -2.21 0.62 7.75
N ARG A 34 -1.00 0.25 7.32
CA ARG A 34 -0.73 -0.09 5.91
C ARG A 34 -1.45 -1.39 5.48
N HIS A 35 -1.80 -1.46 4.21
CA HIS A 35 -2.46 -2.63 3.63
C HIS A 35 -1.47 -3.80 3.50
N GLY A 36 -1.93 -5.04 3.62
CA GLY A 36 -1.10 -6.23 3.35
C GLY A 36 0.18 -6.41 4.19
N GLU A 37 1.01 -7.32 3.71
CA GLU A 37 2.29 -7.74 4.28
C GLU A 37 3.43 -6.89 3.73
N VAL A 38 4.39 -6.52 4.57
CA VAL A 38 5.59 -5.77 4.16
C VAL A 38 6.87 -6.55 4.42
N TRP A 39 6.85 -7.51 5.33
CA TRP A 39 8.00 -8.38 5.56
C TRP A 39 8.17 -9.41 4.45
N ASN A 40 9.41 -9.55 3.98
CA ASN A 40 9.79 -10.64 3.07
C ASN A 40 9.96 -11.97 3.84
N ASN A 41 10.10 -13.09 3.12
CA ASN A 41 10.21 -14.41 3.73
C ASN A 41 11.42 -14.57 4.64
N GLU A 42 12.52 -13.86 4.38
CA GLU A 42 13.73 -13.89 5.22
C GLU A 42 13.46 -13.25 6.59
N GLN A 43 12.82 -12.06 6.61
CA GLN A 43 12.40 -11.38 7.84
C GLN A 43 11.41 -12.23 8.65
N LYS A 44 10.46 -12.88 7.96
CA LYS A 44 9.50 -13.81 8.58
C LYS A 44 10.19 -15.02 9.20
N SER A 45 11.09 -15.66 8.47
CA SER A 45 11.85 -16.84 8.93
C SER A 45 12.76 -16.48 10.12
N PHE A 46 13.38 -15.30 10.09
CA PHE A 46 14.22 -14.81 11.18
C PHE A 46 13.44 -14.57 12.48
N LEU A 47 12.17 -14.13 12.39
CA LEU A 47 11.30 -14.06 13.56
C LEU A 47 11.01 -15.47 14.12
N MET A 48 10.74 -16.45 13.25
CA MET A 48 10.49 -17.83 13.71
C MET A 48 11.73 -18.43 14.37
N ASP A 49 12.91 -18.18 13.83
CA ASP A 49 14.19 -18.53 14.47
C ASP A 49 14.26 -17.98 15.90
N SER A 50 13.97 -16.68 16.05
CA SER A 50 13.96 -16.00 17.34
C SER A 50 12.96 -16.61 18.33
N ILE A 51 11.74 -16.93 17.87
CA ILE A 51 10.68 -17.51 18.71
C ILE A 51 11.04 -18.91 19.19
N PHE A 52 11.47 -19.79 18.28
CA PHE A 52 11.80 -21.18 18.62
C PHE A 52 13.01 -21.27 19.58
N LYS A 53 13.95 -20.33 19.47
CA LYS A 53 15.10 -20.19 20.36
C LYS A 53 14.82 -19.33 21.61
N ASN A 54 13.58 -18.88 21.78
CA ASN A 54 13.14 -18.06 22.91
C ASN A 54 13.93 -16.75 23.09
N TYR A 55 14.43 -16.16 21.99
CA TYR A 55 15.00 -14.82 21.99
C TYR A 55 13.92 -13.74 22.16
N PRO A 56 14.20 -12.64 22.88
CA PRO A 56 13.21 -11.58 23.09
C PRO A 56 12.88 -10.85 21.79
N MET A 57 11.59 -10.57 21.58
CA MET A 57 11.13 -9.71 20.48
C MET A 57 10.64 -8.34 21.00
N PRO A 58 10.63 -7.30 20.14
CA PRO A 58 9.99 -6.03 20.48
C PRO A 58 8.50 -6.18 20.81
N PRO A 59 7.96 -5.40 21.76
CA PRO A 59 6.56 -5.50 22.17
C PRO A 59 5.58 -5.24 21.02
N ILE A 60 4.41 -5.87 21.12
CA ILE A 60 3.25 -5.56 20.29
C ILE A 60 2.45 -4.46 20.97
N PHE A 61 2.14 -3.38 20.24
CA PHE A 61 1.38 -2.27 20.78
C PHE A 61 -0.08 -2.39 20.36
N LEU A 62 -0.96 -2.48 21.35
CA LEU A 62 -2.39 -2.68 21.14
C LEU A 62 -3.20 -1.55 21.75
N ARG A 63 -4.16 -1.02 21.01
CA ARG A 63 -5.18 -0.14 21.57
C ARG A 63 -6.38 -0.96 22.02
N SER A 64 -6.68 -0.94 23.32
CA SER A 64 -7.85 -1.62 23.87
C SER A 64 -9.12 -0.80 23.64
N ILE A 65 -10.15 -1.45 23.09
CA ILE A 65 -11.48 -0.88 22.84
C ILE A 65 -12.49 -1.74 23.58
N LEU A 66 -12.99 -1.23 24.70
CA LEU A 66 -14.03 -1.89 25.49
C LEU A 66 -15.41 -1.49 24.96
N ASP A 67 -16.21 -2.48 24.57
CA ASP A 67 -17.63 -2.30 24.37
C ASP A 67 -18.34 -2.31 25.73
N ASN A 68 -18.68 -1.13 26.24
CA ASN A 68 -19.35 -0.96 27.53
C ASN A 68 -20.72 -1.66 27.62
N LYS A 69 -21.36 -2.00 26.48
CA LYS A 69 -22.65 -2.69 26.48
C LYS A 69 -22.50 -4.20 26.64
N THR A 70 -21.45 -4.79 26.06
CA THR A 70 -21.24 -6.24 26.04
C THR A 70 -20.13 -6.71 26.97
N GLY A 71 -19.31 -5.78 27.49
CA GLY A 71 -18.10 -6.08 28.26
C GLY A 71 -16.97 -6.70 27.41
N LYS A 72 -17.15 -6.82 26.09
CA LYS A 72 -16.15 -7.40 25.20
C LYS A 72 -15.08 -6.36 24.86
N THR A 73 -13.82 -6.79 24.92
CA THR A 73 -12.68 -5.96 24.49
C THR A 73 -12.20 -6.40 23.12
N LYS A 74 -12.04 -5.43 22.22
CA LYS A 74 -11.30 -5.58 20.96
C LYS A 74 -9.98 -4.82 21.04
N TYR A 75 -9.04 -5.18 20.18
CA TYR A 75 -7.72 -4.57 20.13
C TYR A 75 -7.41 -4.09 18.71
N ASP A 76 -7.21 -2.78 18.53
CA ASP A 76 -6.57 -2.31 17.29
C ASP A 76 -5.06 -2.51 17.39
N VAL A 77 -4.46 -3.12 16.37
CA VAL A 77 -3.01 -3.29 16.31
C VAL A 77 -2.37 -2.00 15.85
N ILE A 78 -1.64 -1.34 16.77
CA ILE A 78 -0.85 -0.14 16.47
C ILE A 78 0.47 -0.58 15.83
N ASP A 79 1.29 -1.35 16.55
CA ASP A 79 2.56 -1.88 16.05
C ASP A 79 2.65 -3.39 16.31
N GLY A 80 3.45 -4.08 15.49
CA GLY A 80 3.65 -5.52 15.60
C GLY A 80 2.75 -6.36 14.69
N LYS A 81 1.99 -5.72 13.78
CA LYS A 81 1.17 -6.40 12.77
C LYS A 81 1.93 -7.51 12.04
N GLN A 82 3.13 -7.19 11.53
CA GLN A 82 3.96 -8.14 10.77
C GLN A 82 4.43 -9.32 11.63
N ARG A 83 4.75 -9.08 12.91
CA ARG A 83 5.13 -10.15 13.86
C ARG A 83 3.96 -11.11 14.11
N LEU A 84 2.79 -10.54 14.39
CA LEU A 84 1.55 -11.29 14.59
C LEU A 84 1.10 -12.06 13.33
N GLU A 85 1.24 -11.46 12.15
CA GLU A 85 0.99 -12.09 10.85
C GLU A 85 1.92 -13.26 10.61
N THR A 86 3.22 -13.07 10.82
CA THR A 86 4.23 -14.12 10.63
C THR A 86 3.95 -15.35 11.50
N ILE A 87 3.56 -15.17 12.76
CA ILE A 87 3.21 -16.29 13.65
C ILE A 87 2.05 -17.11 13.06
N ARG A 88 1.02 -16.44 12.51
CA ARG A 88 -0.11 -17.13 11.87
C ARG A 88 0.32 -17.80 10.57
N ASP A 89 1.08 -17.10 9.74
CA ASP A 89 1.58 -17.62 8.47
C ASP A 89 2.44 -18.87 8.66
N PHE A 90 3.23 -18.93 9.73
CA PHE A 90 3.99 -20.11 10.09
C PHE A 90 3.07 -21.29 10.46
N VAL A 91 2.09 -21.07 11.33
CA VAL A 91 1.10 -22.10 11.71
C VAL A 91 0.30 -22.61 10.49
N ASP A 92 -0.02 -21.71 9.57
CA ASP A 92 -0.68 -22.00 8.29
C ASP A 92 0.23 -22.68 7.25
N GLY A 93 1.52 -22.88 7.54
CA GLY A 93 2.50 -23.48 6.63
C GLY A 93 2.95 -22.58 5.47
N LYS A 94 2.74 -21.27 5.55
CA LYS A 94 3.18 -20.29 4.54
C LYS A 94 4.61 -19.79 4.77
N VAL A 95 5.15 -20.03 5.95
CA VAL A 95 6.52 -19.68 6.36
C VAL A 95 7.17 -20.92 6.98
N SER A 96 8.46 -21.10 6.73
CA SER A 96 9.28 -22.14 7.33
C SER A 96 10.34 -21.57 8.27
N LEU A 97 10.98 -22.43 9.06
CA LEU A 97 12.23 -22.09 9.73
C LEU A 97 13.33 -21.84 8.70
N PRO A 98 14.35 -21.04 9.03
CA PRO A 98 15.45 -20.81 8.10
C PRO A 98 16.25 -22.10 7.86
N GLU A 99 16.85 -22.21 6.68
CA GLU A 99 17.73 -23.34 6.31
C GLU A 99 18.95 -23.49 7.24
N ASN A 100 19.31 -22.40 7.90
CA ASN A 100 20.46 -22.30 8.78
C ASN A 100 20.07 -22.19 10.27
N PHE A 101 18.87 -22.69 10.63
CA PHE A 101 18.38 -22.68 12.01
C PHE A 101 19.37 -23.33 13.00
N SER A 102 20.14 -24.32 12.55
CA SER A 102 21.17 -25.02 13.33
C SER A 102 22.54 -24.34 13.44
N ASP A 103 22.74 -23.14 12.89
CA ASP A 103 24.06 -22.49 12.87
C ASP A 103 24.56 -22.05 14.26
N ASP A 104 23.67 -21.96 15.25
CA ASP A 104 24.01 -21.66 16.64
C ASP A 104 23.68 -22.81 17.61
N ILE A 105 24.11 -22.65 18.87
CA ILE A 105 23.99 -23.68 19.91
C ILE A 105 22.55 -23.92 20.39
N TYR A 106 21.60 -23.07 19.99
CA TYR A 106 20.20 -23.16 20.38
C TYR A 106 19.34 -23.77 19.26
N GLY A 107 19.92 -24.08 18.11
CA GLY A 107 19.24 -24.69 16.96
C GLY A 107 19.36 -26.21 16.89
N SER A 108 18.63 -26.81 15.94
CA SER A 108 18.70 -28.24 15.61
C SER A 108 18.64 -28.43 14.10
N SER A 109 19.57 -29.20 13.54
CA SER A 109 19.62 -29.47 12.10
C SER A 109 18.40 -30.26 11.59
N LEU A 110 17.69 -30.94 12.50
CA LEU A 110 16.42 -31.62 12.20
C LEU A 110 15.27 -30.66 11.91
N LEU A 111 15.42 -29.36 12.24
CA LEU A 111 14.39 -28.34 12.07
C LEU A 111 14.69 -27.35 10.94
N ASN A 112 15.83 -27.47 10.28
CA ASN A 112 16.23 -26.57 9.19
C ASN A 112 15.20 -26.62 8.05
N GLY A 113 14.73 -25.46 7.62
CA GLY A 113 13.80 -25.34 6.48
C GLY A 113 12.38 -25.86 6.73
N LEU A 114 12.06 -26.37 7.92
CA LEU A 114 10.76 -27.02 8.16
C LEU A 114 9.62 -26.04 8.40
N THR A 115 8.44 -26.40 7.91
CA THR A 115 7.16 -25.77 8.19
C THR A 115 6.58 -26.25 9.51
N HIS A 116 5.56 -25.55 10.03
CA HIS A 116 4.89 -25.94 11.26
C HIS A 116 4.34 -27.37 11.22
N SER A 117 3.67 -27.78 10.14
CA SER A 117 3.11 -29.14 10.01
C SER A 117 4.18 -30.22 10.04
N GLU A 118 5.29 -30.02 9.32
CA GLU A 118 6.40 -30.98 9.29
C GLU A 118 7.02 -31.14 10.68
N ILE A 119 7.16 -30.04 11.44
CA ILE A 119 7.67 -30.09 12.82
C ILE A 119 6.72 -30.87 13.73
N GLN A 120 5.40 -30.70 13.60
CA GLN A 120 4.44 -31.41 14.45
C GLN A 120 4.45 -32.93 14.20
N GLU A 121 4.71 -33.36 12.96
CA GLU A 121 4.80 -34.78 12.58
C GLU A 121 6.06 -35.48 13.10
N LEU A 122 7.09 -34.73 13.53
CA LEU A 122 8.29 -35.31 14.10
C LEU A 122 8.03 -35.89 15.50
N GLU A 123 8.09 -37.21 15.61
CA GLU A 123 8.08 -37.94 16.89
C GLU A 123 9.51 -38.06 17.44
N ASN A 124 9.99 -37.00 18.11
CA ASN A 124 11.29 -36.97 18.77
C ASN A 124 11.22 -36.14 20.06
N GLU A 125 11.42 -36.79 21.21
CA GLU A 125 11.38 -36.16 22.55
C GLU A 125 12.36 -34.99 22.69
N GLU A 126 13.51 -35.03 22.01
CA GLU A 126 14.49 -33.93 22.03
C GLU A 126 13.97 -32.67 21.32
N LEU A 127 13.00 -32.82 20.41
CA LEU A 127 12.38 -31.71 19.68
C LEU A 127 11.16 -31.13 20.39
N ASP A 128 10.63 -31.80 21.42
CA ASP A 128 9.45 -31.33 22.17
C ASP A 128 9.72 -30.00 22.88
N ILE A 129 10.98 -29.72 23.25
CA ILE A 129 11.36 -28.42 23.81
C ILE A 129 11.13 -27.27 22.82
N PHE A 130 11.37 -27.49 21.53
CA PHE A 130 11.16 -26.48 20.48
C PHE A 130 9.67 -26.24 20.24
N LYS A 131 8.86 -27.30 20.21
CA LYS A 131 7.39 -27.21 20.14
C LYS A 131 6.85 -26.45 21.35
N SER A 132 7.31 -26.80 22.55
CA SER A 132 6.93 -26.15 23.80
C SER A 132 7.35 -24.68 23.83
N ASN A 133 8.57 -24.35 23.41
CA ASN A 133 9.06 -22.99 23.31
C ASN A 133 8.19 -22.15 22.38
N PHE A 134 7.81 -22.67 21.22
CA PHE A 134 6.91 -21.99 20.31
C PHE A 134 5.54 -21.71 20.97
N TRP A 135 4.84 -22.74 21.45
CA TRP A 135 3.49 -22.56 21.99
C TRP A 135 3.43 -21.70 23.25
N ASN A 136 4.46 -21.76 24.09
CA ASN A 136 4.58 -21.01 25.34
C ASN A 136 5.35 -19.70 25.20
N TYR A 137 5.81 -19.35 23.99
CA TYR A 137 6.58 -18.13 23.77
C TYR A 137 5.80 -16.93 24.29
N SER A 138 6.40 -16.17 25.20
CA SER A 138 5.77 -15.03 25.86
C SER A 138 5.90 -13.79 24.98
N ILE A 139 4.82 -13.45 24.27
CA ILE A 139 4.74 -12.25 23.44
C ILE A 139 4.57 -11.03 24.36
N PRO A 140 5.54 -10.09 24.39
CA PRO A 140 5.40 -8.87 25.18
C PRO A 140 4.35 -7.95 24.54
N ILE A 141 3.40 -7.47 25.34
CA ILE A 141 2.29 -6.60 24.92
C ILE A 141 2.33 -5.27 25.68
N GLU A 142 2.16 -4.17 24.96
CA GLU A 142 1.92 -2.84 25.53
C GLU A 142 0.51 -2.37 25.17
N TYR A 143 -0.39 -2.36 26.15
CA TYR A 143 -1.74 -1.82 25.95
C TYR A 143 -1.74 -0.31 26.10
N ILE A 144 -2.33 0.35 25.12
CA ILE A 144 -2.51 1.79 25.07
C ILE A 144 -4.00 2.10 25.25
N THR A 145 -4.30 2.91 26.27
CA THR A 145 -5.64 3.47 26.48
C THR A 145 -5.57 4.99 26.33
N ILE A 146 -6.49 5.54 25.54
CA ILE A 146 -6.58 6.97 25.28
C ILE A 146 -7.92 7.45 25.83
N THR A 147 -7.87 8.43 26.71
CA THR A 147 -9.06 9.06 27.30
C THR A 147 -9.17 10.51 26.83
N ASN A 148 -10.40 10.94 26.52
CA ASN A 148 -10.80 12.27 26.04
C ASN A 148 -10.46 12.58 24.56
N THR A 149 -11.38 13.28 23.91
CA THR A 149 -11.55 13.40 22.45
C THR A 149 -10.38 14.05 21.70
N SER A 150 -9.60 13.20 21.04
CA SER A 150 -9.10 13.30 19.65
C SER A 150 -8.29 12.03 19.37
N GLU A 151 -8.90 10.88 19.67
CA GLU A 151 -8.24 9.58 19.75
C GLU A 151 -7.42 9.25 18.49
N LYS A 152 -7.94 9.61 17.31
CA LYS A 152 -7.28 9.34 16.03
C LYS A 152 -5.90 10.00 15.91
N ASN A 153 -5.77 11.29 16.25
CA ASN A 153 -4.52 12.03 16.10
C ASN A 153 -3.39 11.45 16.98
N VAL A 154 -3.76 11.00 18.18
CA VAL A 154 -2.83 10.45 19.16
C VAL A 154 -2.34 9.08 18.74
N VAL A 155 -3.25 8.18 18.34
CA VAL A 155 -2.89 6.84 17.86
C VAL A 155 -1.96 6.94 16.66
N ASN A 156 -2.26 7.83 15.71
CA ASN A 156 -1.46 8.00 14.51
C ASN A 156 -0.05 8.53 14.84
N THR A 157 0.07 9.46 15.78
CA THR A 157 1.39 9.94 16.25
C THR A 157 2.20 8.82 16.91
N ILE A 158 1.55 7.92 17.67
CA ILE A 158 2.22 6.76 18.27
C ILE A 158 2.67 5.79 17.18
N PHE A 159 1.80 5.49 16.23
CA PHE A 159 2.09 4.62 15.08
C PHE A 159 3.34 5.11 14.31
N ASP A 160 3.37 6.40 13.95
CA ASP A 160 4.50 7.01 13.24
C ASP A 160 5.81 6.91 14.04
N ARG A 161 5.75 7.09 15.37
CA ARG A 161 6.93 7.02 16.24
C ARG A 161 7.49 5.61 16.35
N LEU A 162 6.62 4.60 16.46
CA LEU A 162 7.02 3.21 16.59
C LEU A 162 7.65 2.67 15.29
N ASN A 163 7.11 3.06 14.14
CA ASN A 163 7.59 2.58 12.84
C ASN A 163 8.84 3.33 12.33
N ARG A 164 9.25 4.43 12.97
CA ARG A 164 10.38 5.25 12.51
C ARG A 164 11.73 4.53 12.47
N TYR A 165 11.95 3.55 13.35
CA TYR A 165 13.20 2.77 13.44
C TYR A 165 13.09 1.32 12.95
N GLY A 166 11.89 0.88 12.56
CA GLY A 166 11.64 -0.42 11.92
C GLY A 166 11.64 -0.28 10.40
N GLU A 167 10.67 -0.92 9.73
CA GLU A 167 10.35 -0.63 8.32
C GLU A 167 9.65 0.74 8.25
N PRO A 168 10.34 1.82 7.84
CA PRO A 168 9.78 3.16 7.93
C PRO A 168 8.57 3.32 7.00
N LEU A 169 7.60 4.09 7.48
CA LEU A 169 6.47 4.52 6.65
C LEU A 169 6.99 5.35 5.47
N ASN A 170 6.52 5.03 4.28
CA ASN A 170 6.76 5.83 3.09
C ASN A 170 5.92 7.13 3.17
N PRO A 171 6.15 8.10 2.27
CA PRO A 171 5.43 9.36 2.28
C PRO A 171 3.90 9.19 2.23
N GLN A 172 3.38 8.25 1.45
CA GLN A 172 1.93 8.05 1.34
C GLN A 172 1.32 7.41 2.59
N GLU A 173 2.02 6.47 3.23
CA GLU A 173 1.64 5.87 4.52
C GLU A 173 1.58 6.94 5.62
N LEU A 174 2.54 7.87 5.64
CA LEU A 174 2.54 9.04 6.54
C LEU A 174 1.38 10.00 6.28
N ARG A 175 0.99 10.20 5.01
CA ARG A 175 -0.20 11.01 4.70
C ARG A 175 -1.46 10.30 5.19
N ASN A 176 -1.53 8.98 5.00
CA ASN A 176 -2.66 8.18 5.44
C ASN A 176 -2.82 8.16 6.96
N SER A 177 -1.72 8.22 7.72
CA SER A 177 -1.76 8.41 9.18
C SER A 177 -1.99 9.86 9.60
N ASN A 178 -1.90 10.86 8.72
CA ASN A 178 -2.15 12.23 9.11
C ASN A 178 -3.65 12.52 9.27
N ALA A 179 -4.09 12.74 10.50
CA ALA A 179 -5.50 12.98 10.78
C ALA A 179 -6.08 14.26 10.16
N ASN A 180 -5.24 15.26 9.86
CA ASN A 180 -5.70 16.46 9.15
C ASN A 180 -6.10 16.17 7.70
N TYR A 181 -5.62 15.05 7.13
CA TYR A 181 -5.90 14.65 5.75
C TYR A 181 -7.03 13.61 5.66
N TYR A 182 -7.65 13.26 6.79
CA TYR A 182 -8.58 12.13 6.91
C TYR A 182 -9.74 12.20 5.91
N ASP A 183 -10.43 13.35 5.84
CA ASP A 183 -11.60 13.47 4.99
C ASP A 183 -11.25 13.45 3.50
N LEU A 184 -10.14 14.12 3.12
CA LEU A 184 -9.64 14.11 1.75
C LEU A 184 -9.20 12.71 1.31
N ILE A 185 -8.46 11.98 2.15
CA ILE A 185 -8.05 10.59 1.86
C ILE A 185 -9.26 9.69 1.73
N ARG A 186 -10.24 9.82 2.62
CA ARG A 186 -11.47 9.02 2.56
C ARG A 186 -12.22 9.29 1.25
N TYR A 187 -12.34 10.56 0.86
CA TYR A 187 -12.92 10.93 -0.42
C TYR A 187 -12.15 10.28 -1.59
N ILE A 188 -10.83 10.42 -1.63
CA ILE A 188 -9.99 9.85 -2.70
C ILE A 188 -10.13 8.32 -2.77
N LYS A 189 -10.14 7.61 -1.64
CA LYS A 189 -10.33 6.16 -1.60
C LYS A 189 -11.66 5.71 -2.22
N THR A 190 -12.70 6.53 -2.18
CA THR A 190 -13.99 6.20 -2.84
C THR A 190 -13.92 6.23 -4.37
N MET A 191 -12.92 6.90 -4.93
CA MET A 191 -12.70 7.08 -6.38
C MET A 191 -12.02 5.87 -7.03
N LYS A 192 -11.32 5.05 -6.24
CA LYS A 192 -10.63 3.85 -6.70
C LYS A 192 -11.63 2.73 -7.01
N LYS A 193 -12.18 2.75 -8.23
CA LYS A 193 -13.11 1.74 -8.77
C LYS A 193 -12.38 0.55 -9.39
N THR A 194 -13.13 -0.47 -9.79
CA THR A 194 -12.64 -1.76 -10.33
C THR A 194 -11.56 -1.60 -11.39
N PHE A 195 -11.75 -0.69 -12.36
CA PHE A 195 -10.74 -0.41 -13.39
C PHE A 195 -9.37 -0.09 -12.77
N TRP A 196 -9.32 0.88 -11.85
CA TRP A 196 -8.07 1.31 -11.22
C TRP A 196 -7.49 0.26 -10.28
N ILE A 197 -8.33 -0.49 -9.54
CA ILE A 197 -7.88 -1.60 -8.70
C ILE A 197 -7.10 -2.61 -9.56
N ASN A 198 -7.71 -3.09 -10.64
CA ASN A 198 -7.12 -4.09 -11.52
C ASN A 198 -5.87 -3.60 -12.25
N ARG A 199 -5.79 -2.29 -12.58
CA ARG A 199 -4.61 -1.72 -13.24
C ARG A 199 -3.45 -1.47 -12.27
N LEU A 200 -3.74 -1.12 -11.02
CA LEU A 200 -2.71 -0.75 -10.04
C LEU A 200 -2.17 -1.94 -9.26
N GLU A 201 -2.96 -3.00 -9.06
CA GLU A 201 -2.52 -4.21 -8.33
C GLU A 201 -1.23 -4.82 -8.91
N GLU A 202 -1.07 -4.75 -10.23
CA GLU A 202 0.15 -5.24 -10.91
C GLU A 202 1.23 -4.17 -11.11
N ALA A 203 0.88 -2.89 -10.96
CA ALA A 203 1.76 -1.79 -11.34
C ALA A 203 2.50 -1.16 -10.16
N VAL A 204 1.97 -1.30 -8.94
CA VAL A 204 2.48 -0.63 -7.74
C VAL A 204 2.33 -1.51 -6.48
N SER A 205 3.02 -1.10 -5.42
CA SER A 205 2.97 -1.77 -4.13
C SER A 205 1.70 -1.37 -3.36
N ILE A 206 0.62 -2.15 -3.51
CA ILE A 206 -0.66 -1.94 -2.80
C ILE A 206 -0.49 -1.94 -1.28
N ASN A 207 0.37 -2.84 -0.79
CA ASN A 207 0.72 -2.94 0.61
C ASN A 207 1.43 -1.68 1.16
N ARG A 208 2.02 -0.86 0.28
CA ARG A 208 2.65 0.42 0.60
C ARG A 208 1.79 1.62 0.19
N MET A 209 0.51 1.39 -0.12
CA MET A 209 -0.48 2.43 -0.48
C MET A 209 -0.09 3.24 -1.73
N GLU A 210 0.77 2.72 -2.59
CA GLU A 210 1.20 3.44 -3.80
C GLU A 210 0.07 3.65 -4.81
N ASP A 211 -0.97 2.81 -4.75
CA ASP A 211 -2.20 2.97 -5.51
C ASP A 211 -3.04 4.15 -5.00
N ASP A 212 -3.16 4.33 -3.68
CA ASP A 212 -3.78 5.52 -3.09
C ASP A 212 -3.00 6.78 -3.51
N GLU A 213 -1.66 6.76 -3.48
CA GLU A 213 -0.85 7.87 -3.98
C GLU A 213 -1.17 8.19 -5.43
N PHE A 214 -1.20 7.19 -6.31
CA PHE A 214 -1.47 7.38 -7.72
C PHE A 214 -2.86 7.98 -7.97
N ILE A 215 -3.91 7.49 -7.30
CA ILE A 215 -5.26 8.07 -7.43
C ILE A 215 -5.31 9.50 -6.89
N SER A 216 -4.63 9.78 -5.78
CA SER A 216 -4.50 11.15 -5.27
C SER A 216 -3.85 12.07 -6.29
N GLU A 217 -2.81 11.61 -6.98
CA GLU A 217 -2.18 12.37 -8.04
C GLU A 217 -3.15 12.71 -9.16
N LEU A 218 -3.95 11.75 -9.64
CA LEU A 218 -4.96 12.00 -10.67
C LEU A 218 -6.00 13.01 -10.21
N ILE A 219 -6.50 12.89 -8.97
CA ILE A 219 -7.46 13.84 -8.40
C ILE A 219 -6.85 15.24 -8.29
N PHE A 220 -5.59 15.36 -7.88
CA PHE A 220 -4.91 16.66 -7.84
C PHE A 220 -4.73 17.27 -9.24
N THR A 221 -4.57 16.48 -10.31
CA THR A 221 -4.58 17.06 -11.69
C THR A 221 -5.91 17.68 -12.09
N LEU A 222 -7.03 17.23 -11.49
CA LEU A 222 -8.35 17.81 -11.72
C LEU A 222 -8.57 19.05 -10.86
N LEU A 223 -8.04 19.04 -9.64
CA LEU A 223 -8.17 20.13 -8.70
C LEU A 223 -7.27 21.34 -9.05
N GLU A 224 -6.04 21.08 -9.48
CA GLU A 224 -5.09 22.11 -9.92
C GLU A 224 -5.29 22.53 -11.38
N ASP A 225 -6.01 21.72 -12.16
CA ASP A 225 -6.10 21.82 -13.61
C ASP A 225 -4.73 21.89 -14.33
N ASP A 226 -3.73 21.18 -13.78
CA ASP A 226 -2.37 21.15 -14.32
C ASP A 226 -1.69 19.78 -14.11
N TYR A 227 -0.53 19.60 -14.74
CA TYR A 227 0.35 18.46 -14.53
C TYR A 227 1.10 18.61 -13.21
N ILE A 228 0.92 17.67 -12.30
CA ILE A 228 1.60 17.70 -11.01
C ILE A 228 2.91 16.91 -11.02
N ASP A 229 3.84 17.31 -10.16
CA ASP A 229 5.05 16.58 -9.85
C ASP A 229 4.81 15.57 -8.72
N SER A 230 5.34 14.36 -8.84
CA SER A 230 5.14 13.31 -7.82
C SER A 230 6.18 13.33 -6.68
N SER A 231 7.02 14.36 -6.56
CA SER A 231 7.96 14.41 -5.45
C SER A 231 7.20 14.48 -4.11
N PRO A 232 7.70 13.81 -3.05
CA PRO A 232 6.99 13.76 -1.78
C PRO A 232 6.58 15.14 -1.25
N ALA A 233 7.50 16.10 -1.31
CA ALA A 233 7.24 17.47 -0.85
C ALA A 233 6.14 18.20 -1.63
N LYS A 234 5.98 17.91 -2.93
CA LYS A 234 4.92 18.51 -3.77
C LYS A 234 3.57 17.89 -3.45
N ILE A 235 3.50 16.56 -3.35
CA ILE A 235 2.28 15.87 -2.97
C ILE A 235 1.85 16.24 -1.54
N ASP A 236 2.78 16.35 -0.59
CA ASP A 236 2.49 16.80 0.78
C ASP A 236 1.86 18.19 0.81
N ASN A 237 2.34 19.10 -0.04
CA ASN A 237 1.78 20.44 -0.17
C ASN A 237 0.35 20.41 -0.75
N LEU A 238 0.10 19.57 -1.76
CA LEU A 238 -1.24 19.39 -2.33
C LEU A 238 -2.22 18.83 -1.30
N TYR A 239 -1.83 17.79 -0.55
CA TYR A 239 -2.66 17.28 0.54
C TYR A 239 -2.96 18.34 1.59
N LYS A 240 -1.95 19.13 2.01
CA LYS A 240 -2.16 20.22 2.95
C LYS A 240 -3.16 21.24 2.40
N THR A 241 -2.91 21.76 1.20
CA THR A 241 -3.73 22.78 0.54
C THR A 241 -5.18 22.33 0.38
N TRP A 242 -5.40 21.12 -0.12
CA TRP A 242 -6.75 20.60 -0.39
C TRP A 242 -7.46 20.07 0.84
N SER A 243 -6.74 19.68 1.89
CA SER A 243 -7.36 19.36 3.19
C SER A 243 -7.80 20.64 3.91
N ASP A 244 -6.97 21.68 3.91
CA ASP A 244 -7.31 22.99 4.48
C ASP A 244 -8.52 23.63 3.77
N ASN A 245 -8.73 23.31 2.49
CA ASN A 245 -9.85 23.79 1.67
C ASN A 245 -10.92 22.71 1.37
N TYR A 246 -10.95 21.61 2.13
CA TYR A 246 -11.76 20.43 1.78
C TYR A 246 -13.25 20.72 1.61
N GLU A 247 -13.81 21.65 2.41
CA GLU A 247 -15.22 22.04 2.31
C GLU A 247 -15.55 22.85 1.04
N ASN A 248 -14.55 23.52 0.46
CA ASN A 248 -14.72 24.30 -0.76
C ASN A 248 -14.57 23.47 -2.04
N ILE A 249 -14.14 22.20 -1.92
CA ILE A 249 -14.04 21.30 -3.06
C ILE A 249 -15.44 20.98 -3.57
N ASN A 250 -15.69 21.24 -4.86
CA ASN A 250 -16.86 20.71 -5.54
C ASN A 250 -16.69 19.21 -5.81
N LYS A 251 -16.91 18.40 -4.76
CA LYS A 251 -16.69 16.94 -4.75
C LYS A 251 -17.47 16.25 -5.87
N GLN A 252 -18.70 16.68 -6.15
CA GLN A 252 -19.52 16.10 -7.22
C GLN A 252 -18.93 16.36 -8.61
N GLN A 253 -18.46 17.58 -8.87
CA GLN A 253 -17.85 17.93 -10.15
C GLN A 253 -16.55 17.15 -10.38
N VAL A 254 -15.67 17.09 -9.37
CA VAL A 254 -14.43 16.33 -9.43
C VAL A 254 -14.73 14.85 -9.64
N GLN A 255 -15.72 14.32 -8.92
CA GLN A 255 -16.13 12.93 -9.07
C GLN A 255 -16.65 12.60 -10.47
N ASN A 256 -17.55 13.44 -11.00
CA ASN A 256 -18.09 13.26 -12.34
C ASN A 256 -16.98 13.30 -13.38
N LYS A 257 -16.10 14.31 -13.32
CA LYS A 257 -14.98 14.43 -14.27
C LYS A 257 -14.05 13.23 -14.20
N PHE A 258 -13.74 12.75 -12.99
CA PHE A 258 -12.89 11.58 -12.83
C PHE A 258 -13.53 10.32 -13.42
N ILE A 259 -14.84 10.13 -13.22
CA ILE A 259 -15.59 9.00 -13.78
C ILE A 259 -15.63 9.08 -15.31
N GLU A 260 -15.90 10.26 -15.88
CA GLU A 260 -15.91 10.47 -17.33
C GLU A 260 -14.56 10.13 -17.95
N VAL A 261 -13.46 10.64 -17.38
CA VAL A 261 -12.11 10.36 -17.88
C VAL A 261 -11.75 8.89 -17.70
N THR A 262 -12.10 8.28 -16.56
CA THR A 262 -11.86 6.84 -16.34
C THR A 262 -12.63 5.99 -17.35
N SER A 263 -13.90 6.30 -17.60
CA SER A 263 -14.73 5.58 -18.58
C SER A 263 -14.15 5.72 -19.98
N TYR A 264 -13.67 6.91 -20.35
CA TYR A 264 -13.00 7.11 -21.63
C TYR A 264 -11.75 6.23 -21.77
N ILE A 265 -10.92 6.12 -20.72
CA ILE A 265 -9.73 5.25 -20.74
C ILE A 265 -10.13 3.77 -20.89
N GLU A 266 -11.16 3.35 -20.18
CA GLU A 266 -11.67 1.98 -20.24
C GLU A 266 -12.21 1.65 -21.63
N ASP A 267 -12.97 2.57 -22.24
CA ASP A 267 -13.53 2.44 -23.60
C ASP A 267 -12.47 2.46 -24.71
N LEU A 268 -11.24 2.94 -24.43
CA LEU A 268 -10.13 2.83 -25.39
C LEU A 268 -9.74 1.37 -25.63
N ASP A 269 -10.04 0.45 -24.69
CA ASP A 269 -9.82 -0.99 -24.82
C ASP A 269 -8.41 -1.32 -25.37
N ILE A 270 -7.40 -0.82 -24.66
CA ILE A 270 -5.99 -0.92 -25.07
C ILE A 270 -5.39 -2.24 -24.58
N ASP A 271 -4.62 -2.91 -25.42
CA ASP A 271 -3.77 -4.04 -25.01
C ASP A 271 -2.52 -3.55 -24.25
N TYR A 272 -2.68 -3.33 -22.95
CA TYR A 272 -1.59 -2.88 -22.07
C TYR A 272 -0.37 -3.82 -22.09
N GLU A 273 -0.59 -5.11 -22.39
CA GLU A 273 0.41 -6.17 -22.23
C GLU A 273 1.22 -6.31 -23.50
N GLY A 274 0.53 -6.42 -24.63
CA GLY A 274 1.13 -6.37 -25.96
C GLY A 274 1.95 -5.10 -26.16
N PHE A 275 1.40 -3.95 -25.73
CA PHE A 275 2.12 -2.68 -25.80
C PHE A 275 3.08 -2.43 -24.63
N LYS A 276 3.19 -3.30 -23.62
CA LYS A 276 4.09 -3.13 -22.46
C LYS A 276 3.95 -1.76 -21.78
N ILE A 277 2.72 -1.33 -21.52
CA ILE A 277 2.38 0.00 -20.98
C ILE A 277 1.66 -0.08 -19.62
N LYS A 278 1.87 -1.15 -18.86
CA LYS A 278 1.32 -1.30 -17.49
C LYS A 278 1.84 -0.27 -16.48
N GLY A 279 3.06 0.24 -16.69
CA GLY A 279 3.72 1.10 -15.72
C GLY A 279 2.98 2.43 -15.48
N ILE A 280 3.00 2.92 -14.24
CA ILE A 280 2.29 4.14 -13.81
C ILE A 280 2.53 5.38 -14.66
N SER A 281 3.73 5.54 -15.24
CA SER A 281 4.04 6.66 -16.12
C SER A 281 3.24 6.61 -17.42
N HIS A 282 2.99 5.42 -17.96
CA HIS A 282 2.10 5.24 -19.10
C HIS A 282 0.64 5.47 -18.70
N LEU A 283 0.19 4.92 -17.57
CA LEU A 283 -1.17 5.12 -17.05
C LEU A 283 -1.48 6.61 -16.84
N TYR A 284 -0.55 7.38 -16.27
CA TYR A 284 -0.70 8.84 -16.13
C TYR A 284 -0.76 9.54 -17.50
N GLY A 285 0.02 9.06 -18.48
CA GLY A 285 -0.03 9.58 -19.85
C GLY A 285 -1.40 9.35 -20.51
N LEU A 286 -1.95 8.14 -20.35
CA LEU A 286 -3.29 7.78 -20.83
C LEU A 286 -4.39 8.58 -20.12
N TRP A 287 -4.23 8.83 -18.82
CA TRP A 287 -5.10 9.72 -18.07
C TRP A 287 -5.12 11.13 -18.65
N GLY A 288 -3.96 11.75 -18.85
CA GLY A 288 -3.89 13.10 -19.40
C GLY A 288 -4.42 13.19 -20.83
N PHE A 289 -4.13 12.18 -21.67
CA PHE A 289 -4.67 12.09 -23.03
C PHE A 289 -6.21 11.97 -23.02
N SER A 290 -6.76 11.13 -22.16
CA SER A 290 -8.20 10.92 -22.06
C SER A 290 -8.90 12.12 -21.45
N LYS A 291 -8.28 12.81 -20.47
CA LYS A 291 -8.74 14.10 -19.94
C LYS A 291 -8.92 15.11 -21.07
N TYR A 292 -7.89 15.29 -21.90
CA TYR A 292 -7.95 16.17 -23.07
C TYR A 292 -9.08 15.76 -24.04
N CYS A 293 -9.20 14.48 -24.37
CA CYS A 293 -10.24 14.01 -25.28
C CYS A 293 -11.65 14.29 -24.76
N VAL A 294 -11.90 14.05 -23.46
CA VAL A 294 -13.18 14.37 -22.82
C VAL A 294 -13.45 15.88 -22.84
N GLU A 295 -12.45 16.71 -22.59
CA GLU A 295 -12.58 18.19 -22.60
C GLU A 295 -12.84 18.76 -23.98
N GLN A 296 -12.24 18.17 -25.01
CA GLN A 296 -12.44 18.58 -26.41
C GLN A 296 -13.64 17.87 -27.08
N GLY A 297 -14.29 16.93 -26.41
CA GLY A 297 -15.40 16.16 -26.97
C GLY A 297 -15.01 15.24 -28.12
N ILE A 298 -13.79 14.67 -28.08
CA ILE A 298 -13.26 13.79 -29.12
C ILE A 298 -13.85 12.39 -28.99
N ASP A 299 -14.55 11.93 -30.03
CA ASP A 299 -15.15 10.59 -30.07
C ASP A 299 -14.08 9.49 -30.01
N ILE A 300 -14.34 8.46 -29.21
CA ILE A 300 -13.48 7.28 -29.04
C ILE A 300 -13.14 6.60 -30.37
N LYS A 301 -14.07 6.64 -31.34
CA LYS A 301 -13.89 6.06 -32.69
C LYS A 301 -12.80 6.78 -33.49
N ILE A 302 -12.50 8.03 -33.14
CA ILE A 302 -11.41 8.82 -33.72
C ILE A 302 -10.12 8.56 -32.95
N SER A 303 -10.15 8.74 -31.64
CA SER A 303 -8.93 8.72 -30.81
C SER A 303 -8.32 7.32 -30.68
N ARG A 304 -9.13 6.27 -30.56
CA ARG A 304 -8.66 4.89 -30.35
C ARG A 304 -7.75 4.36 -31.45
N PRO A 305 -8.13 4.36 -32.75
CA PRO A 305 -7.25 3.82 -33.79
C PRO A 305 -5.93 4.60 -33.89
N ILE A 306 -5.96 5.91 -33.68
CA ILE A 306 -4.77 6.76 -33.71
C ILE A 306 -3.85 6.46 -32.53
N LEU A 307 -4.42 6.23 -31.34
CA LEU A 307 -3.65 5.87 -30.15
C LEU A 307 -3.03 4.46 -30.27
N ILE A 308 -3.72 3.51 -30.91
CA ILE A 308 -3.19 2.18 -31.20
C ILE A 308 -1.98 2.29 -32.15
N ASP A 309 -2.13 3.01 -33.28
CA ASP A 309 -1.02 3.26 -34.22
C ASP A 309 0.18 3.92 -33.51
N PHE A 310 -0.06 4.87 -32.61
CA PHE A 310 0.99 5.47 -31.79
C PHE A 310 1.80 4.41 -31.01
N PHE A 311 1.12 3.48 -30.33
CA PHE A 311 1.80 2.46 -29.53
C PHE A 311 2.45 1.36 -30.38
N GLU A 312 1.89 1.03 -31.55
CA GLU A 312 2.54 0.16 -32.52
C GLU A 312 3.87 0.78 -33.00
N GLN A 313 3.85 2.07 -33.37
CA GLN A 313 5.07 2.81 -33.73
C GLN A 313 6.06 2.88 -32.57
N LEU A 314 5.59 3.06 -31.33
CA LEU A 314 6.43 3.06 -30.13
C LEU A 314 7.18 1.72 -29.95
N ARG A 315 6.59 0.60 -30.38
CA ARG A 315 7.17 -0.74 -30.26
C ARG A 315 7.90 -1.25 -31.49
N SER A 316 7.71 -0.61 -32.64
CA SER A 316 8.46 -0.92 -33.87
C SER A 316 9.99 -0.75 -33.67
N LYS A 317 10.78 -1.70 -34.19
CA LYS A 317 12.26 -1.75 -34.02
C LYS A 317 13.04 -1.01 -35.13
N GLY A 318 12.37 -0.27 -36.02
CA GLY A 318 12.97 0.34 -37.23
C GLY A 318 13.49 1.76 -37.04
N LYS A 319 14.61 2.10 -37.70
CA LYS A 319 15.21 3.46 -37.75
C LYS A 319 14.63 4.35 -38.86
N GLU A 320 13.82 3.83 -39.77
CA GLU A 320 13.25 4.61 -40.87
C GLU A 320 11.90 5.24 -40.48
N GLY A 321 11.79 6.56 -40.60
CA GLY A 321 10.55 7.29 -40.37
C GLY A 321 10.16 7.52 -38.91
N LYS A 322 11.13 7.77 -38.01
CA LYS A 322 10.82 8.07 -36.59
C LYS A 322 9.83 9.23 -36.47
N ASN A 323 8.61 8.93 -36.03
CA ASN A 323 7.63 9.96 -35.71
C ASN A 323 8.15 10.79 -34.52
N PHE A 324 8.23 12.11 -34.73
CA PHE A 324 8.75 13.05 -33.74
C PHE A 324 8.03 12.96 -32.39
N HIS A 325 6.71 12.75 -32.39
CA HIS A 325 5.91 12.65 -31.16
C HIS A 325 6.15 11.33 -30.43
N VAL A 326 6.29 10.23 -31.17
CA VAL A 326 6.65 8.92 -30.59
C VAL A 326 8.04 8.97 -29.93
N GLU A 327 9.00 9.67 -30.54
CA GLU A 327 10.33 9.86 -29.94
C GLU A 327 10.29 10.79 -28.72
N ALA A 328 9.51 11.88 -28.76
CA ALA A 328 9.29 12.75 -27.61
C ALA A 328 8.69 11.99 -26.41
N TYR A 329 7.72 11.10 -26.66
CA TYR A 329 7.16 10.22 -25.64
C TYR A 329 8.19 9.24 -25.10
N ARG A 330 8.97 8.59 -25.97
CA ARG A 330 10.03 7.67 -25.55
C ARG A 330 11.05 8.38 -24.66
N ASN A 331 11.42 9.61 -25.00
CA ASN A 331 12.35 10.41 -24.22
C ASN A 331 11.77 10.81 -22.84
N SER A 332 10.47 11.05 -22.74
CA SER A 332 9.81 11.35 -21.46
C SER A 332 9.69 10.13 -20.52
N MET A 333 10.05 8.95 -21.01
CA MET A 333 10.10 7.69 -20.26
C MET A 333 11.52 7.30 -19.83
N SER A 334 12.55 8.10 -20.16
CA SER A 334 13.95 7.74 -19.92
C SER A 334 14.43 8.01 -18.48
N SER A 335 14.08 9.15 -17.89
CA SER A 335 14.47 9.54 -16.53
C SER A 335 13.49 10.56 -15.96
N ALA A 336 13.45 10.68 -14.63
CA ALA A 336 12.59 11.63 -13.92
C ALA A 336 11.12 11.61 -14.42
N THR A 337 10.63 10.42 -14.75
CA THR A 337 9.40 10.21 -15.54
C THR A 337 8.13 10.71 -14.84
N ARG A 338 8.19 10.92 -13.53
CA ARG A 338 7.07 11.43 -12.72
C ARG A 338 7.14 12.94 -12.43
N THR A 339 8.10 13.65 -13.00
CA THR A 339 8.11 15.13 -12.91
C THR A 339 7.00 15.75 -13.74
N ALA A 340 6.51 16.92 -13.33
CA ALA A 340 5.49 17.66 -14.07
C ALA A 340 5.89 17.89 -15.54
N THR A 341 7.16 18.25 -15.78
CA THR A 341 7.70 18.45 -17.12
C THR A 341 7.64 17.20 -17.99
N GLN A 342 8.05 16.04 -17.46
CA GLN A 342 8.03 14.79 -18.25
C GLN A 342 6.61 14.27 -18.46
N ARG A 343 5.72 14.44 -17.47
CA ARG A 343 4.29 14.15 -17.60
C ARG A 343 3.65 14.97 -18.70
N LYS A 344 3.85 16.29 -18.69
CA LYS A 344 3.39 17.19 -19.74
C LYS A 344 3.92 16.78 -21.11
N ARG A 345 5.24 16.57 -21.24
CA ARG A 345 5.85 16.10 -22.51
C ARG A 345 5.24 14.79 -23.03
N ARG A 346 4.92 13.86 -22.13
CA ARG A 346 4.29 12.58 -22.47
C ARG A 346 2.88 12.78 -23.01
N VAL A 347 2.07 13.58 -22.33
CA VAL A 347 0.68 13.83 -22.71
C VAL A 347 0.62 14.66 -23.99
N ASP A 348 1.43 15.73 -24.09
CA ASP A 348 1.56 16.55 -25.30
C ASP A 348 1.98 15.72 -26.53
N ALA A 349 2.82 14.70 -26.34
CA ALA A 349 3.20 13.81 -27.43
C ALA A 349 2.03 12.99 -27.96
N LEU A 350 1.17 12.46 -27.07
CA LEU A 350 -0.04 11.74 -27.46
C LEU A 350 -1.04 12.67 -28.14
N ILE A 351 -1.30 13.84 -27.54
CA ILE A 351 -2.24 14.83 -28.07
C ILE A 351 -1.81 15.34 -29.45
N LYS A 352 -0.54 15.73 -29.63
CA LYS A 352 -0.08 16.23 -30.92
C LYS A 352 -0.05 15.16 -32.00
N PHE A 353 0.13 13.90 -31.62
CA PHE A 353 -0.01 12.80 -32.56
C PHE A 353 -1.47 12.60 -32.97
N LEU A 354 -2.42 12.76 -32.03
CA LEU A 354 -3.84 12.77 -32.32
C LEU A 354 -4.21 13.89 -33.30
N GLU A 355 -3.91 15.15 -32.94
CA GLU A 355 -4.22 16.34 -33.75
C GLU A 355 -3.65 16.29 -35.18
N LYS A 356 -2.53 15.59 -35.36
CA LYS A 356 -1.90 15.43 -36.67
C LYS A 356 -2.61 14.39 -37.55
N ASN A 357 -3.25 13.39 -36.96
CA ASN A 357 -3.79 12.22 -37.66
C ASN A 357 -5.32 12.07 -37.57
N GLY A 358 -6.02 13.01 -36.91
CA GLY A 358 -7.47 12.99 -36.72
C GLY A 358 -8.03 14.38 -36.47
#